data_AF-A0A2M9SZU0-F1
#
_entry.id   AF-A0A2M9SZU0-F1
#
_cell.length_a   1.000
_cell.length_b   1.000
_cell.length_c   1.000
_cell.angle_alpha   90.00
_cell.angle_beta   90.00
_cell.angle_gamma   90.00
#
_symmetry.space_group_name_H-M   'P 1'
#
loop_
_entity.id
_entity.type
_entity.pdbx_description
1 polymer ?
#
loop_
_entity_poly.entity_id
_entity_poly.type
_entity_poly.pdbx_seq_one_letter_code
_entity_poly.pdbx_strand_id
1 'polypeptide(L)'
;MYKKFVLRLSEEKYQRLVSMSGEKSLNQYINEVLDSHILQIEGRNTQMEKVVIGEMKHSDLREAVVVTQQPWFMEILDKYNLYFFSPNRIVSPMMSLLFYGDSDCDPPKSISRFGKVSHIYRYVTREDLDSIPEMQGILNDPQFADEILSWDKYQIAVLSEVTLLQNPIPLTEEYKNHPRIIVNRTTTFAKLLSAKKIDDLFN
;
A
#
# COMPACT_ATOMS: atom_id res chain seq x y z
N MET A 1 -13.30 -24.43 15.70
CA MET A 1 -13.82 -25.80 15.91
C MET A 1 -13.47 -26.62 14.66
N TYR A 2 -12.58 -27.61 14.76
CA TYR A 2 -12.15 -28.38 13.58
C TYR A 2 -13.15 -29.50 13.28
N LYS A 3 -13.69 -29.54 12.06
CA LYS A 3 -14.50 -30.66 11.58
C LYS A 3 -13.55 -31.75 11.06
N LYS A 4 -13.64 -32.96 11.61
CA LYS A 4 -12.87 -34.13 11.14
C LYS A 4 -13.69 -34.90 10.11
N PHE A 5 -13.08 -35.22 8.98
CA PHE A 5 -13.66 -36.14 7.99
C PHE A 5 -12.66 -37.26 7.70
N VAL A 6 -13.17 -38.45 7.39
CA VAL A 6 -12.36 -39.63 7.11
C VAL A 6 -12.26 -39.81 5.60
N LEU A 7 -11.05 -39.69 5.07
CA LEU A 7 -10.74 -39.99 3.67
C LEU A 7 -10.60 -41.51 3.49
N ARG A 8 -11.41 -42.10 2.60
CA ARG A 8 -11.26 -43.50 2.18
C ARG A 8 -10.54 -43.54 0.85
N LEU A 9 -9.33 -44.09 0.84
CA LEU A 9 -8.47 -44.21 -0.32
C LEU A 9 -8.18 -45.69 -0.62
N SER A 10 -7.98 -46.04 -1.89
CA SER A 10 -7.33 -47.31 -2.23
C SER A 10 -5.86 -47.23 -1.85
N GLU A 11 -5.25 -48.39 -1.55
CA GLU A 11 -3.84 -48.48 -1.14
C GLU A 11 -2.90 -47.78 -2.13
N GLU A 12 -3.13 -47.99 -3.44
CA GLU A 12 -2.34 -47.35 -4.50
C GLU A 12 -2.40 -45.82 -4.45
N LYS A 13 -3.58 -45.24 -4.19
CA LYS A 13 -3.75 -43.78 -4.08
C LYS A 13 -3.11 -43.24 -2.80
N TYR A 14 -3.19 -43.99 -1.71
CA TYR A 14 -2.54 -43.62 -0.46
C TYR A 14 -1.02 -43.54 -0.63
N GLN A 15 -0.40 -44.57 -1.21
CA GLN A 15 1.04 -44.59 -1.44
C GLN A 15 1.51 -43.47 -2.39
N ARG A 16 0.72 -43.15 -3.42
CA ARG A 16 0.98 -41.99 -4.28
C ARG A 16 0.93 -40.67 -3.54
N LEU A 17 -0.05 -40.45 -2.66
CA LEU A 17 -0.13 -39.21 -1.90
C LEU A 17 1.03 -39.08 -0.89
N VAL A 18 1.44 -40.19 -0.27
CA VAL A 18 2.61 -40.23 0.63
C VAL A 18 3.90 -39.91 -0.12
N SER A 19 4.09 -40.42 -1.34
CA SER A 19 5.29 -40.08 -2.12
C SER A 19 5.30 -38.61 -2.55
N MET A 20 4.12 -38.01 -2.78
CA MET A 20 3.98 -36.60 -3.12
C MET A 20 4.14 -35.66 -1.91
N SER A 21 3.94 -36.12 -0.68
CA SER A 21 4.08 -35.27 0.52
C SER A 21 5.54 -34.97 0.89
N GLY A 22 6.51 -35.72 0.36
CA GLY A 22 7.93 -35.55 0.67
C GLY A 22 8.20 -35.70 2.17
N GLU A 23 8.85 -34.70 2.77
CA GLU A 23 9.15 -34.66 4.21
C GLU A 23 7.96 -34.22 5.09
N LYS A 24 6.86 -33.74 4.49
CA LYS A 24 5.69 -33.27 5.24
C LYS A 24 4.83 -34.44 5.70
N SER A 25 4.10 -34.24 6.80
CA SER A 25 3.04 -35.18 7.17
C SER A 25 1.95 -35.21 6.10
N LEU A 26 1.39 -36.39 5.83
CA LEU A 26 0.34 -36.56 4.82
C LEU A 26 -0.85 -35.63 5.05
N ASN A 27 -1.24 -35.42 6.32
CA ASN A 27 -2.33 -34.50 6.68
C ASN A 27 -2.00 -33.04 6.32
N GLN A 28 -0.77 -32.61 6.57
CA GLN A 28 -0.32 -31.26 6.23
C GLN A 28 -0.34 -31.06 4.71
N TYR A 29 0.19 -32.02 3.96
CA TYR A 29 0.20 -32.00 2.51
C TYR A 29 -1.23 -31.94 1.92
N ILE A 30 -2.15 -32.77 2.41
CA ILE A 30 -3.54 -32.78 1.96
C ILE A 30 -4.22 -31.43 2.25
N ASN A 31 -3.99 -30.83 3.42
CA ASN A 31 -4.56 -29.52 3.73
C ASN A 31 -4.05 -28.44 2.78
N GLU A 32 -2.74 -28.39 2.51
CA GLU A 32 -2.16 -27.40 1.58
C GLU A 32 -2.71 -27.55 0.15
N VAL A 33 -2.91 -28.79 -0.32
CA VAL A 33 -3.51 -29.07 -1.64
C VAL A 33 -4.98 -28.64 -1.66
N LEU A 34 -5.74 -28.94 -0.60
CA LEU A 34 -7.14 -28.51 -0.48
C LEU A 34 -7.25 -26.99 -0.44
N ASP A 35 -6.42 -26.31 0.35
CA ASP A 35 -6.40 -24.85 0.43
C ASP A 35 -6.07 -24.23 -0.93
N SER A 36 -5.04 -24.76 -1.61
CA SER A 36 -4.66 -24.32 -2.96
C SER A 36 -5.78 -24.55 -3.99
N HIS A 37 -6.48 -25.68 -3.90
CA HIS A 37 -7.58 -26.02 -4.80
C HIS A 37 -8.82 -25.16 -4.54
N ILE A 38 -9.15 -24.91 -3.27
CA ILE A 38 -10.22 -24.00 -2.85
C ILE A 38 -9.90 -22.59 -3.37
N LEU A 39 -8.67 -22.10 -3.20
CA LEU A 39 -8.22 -20.80 -3.72
C LEU A 39 -8.32 -20.71 -5.25
N GLN A 40 -8.07 -21.81 -5.97
CA GLN A 40 -8.23 -21.88 -7.43
C GLN A 40 -9.70 -21.90 -7.87
N ILE A 41 -10.58 -22.57 -7.14
CA ILE A 41 -11.99 -22.74 -7.50
C ILE A 41 -12.85 -21.53 -7.08
N GLU A 42 -12.70 -21.07 -5.84
CA GLU A 42 -13.50 -19.97 -5.30
C GLU A 42 -12.97 -18.61 -5.77
N GLY A 43 -11.76 -18.59 -6.34
CA GLY A 43 -10.96 -17.37 -6.43
C GLY A 43 -10.50 -16.95 -5.04
N ARG A 44 -9.48 -16.10 -4.96
CA ARG A 44 -9.24 -15.39 -3.70
C ARG A 44 -10.51 -14.61 -3.41
N ASN A 45 -11.20 -14.93 -2.31
CA ASN A 45 -12.34 -14.17 -1.81
C ASN A 45 -11.81 -12.87 -1.20
N THR A 46 -11.10 -12.08 -2.01
CA THR A 46 -10.43 -10.88 -1.59
C THR A 46 -11.47 -9.78 -1.45
N GLN A 47 -11.59 -9.27 -0.23
CA GLN A 47 -12.26 -7.99 0.01
C GLN A 47 -11.46 -6.81 -0.54
N MET A 48 -10.28 -7.07 -1.14
CA MET A 48 -9.44 -6.08 -1.77
C MET A 48 -10.20 -5.31 -2.85
N GLU A 49 -10.36 -4.01 -2.61
CA GLU A 49 -10.96 -3.08 -3.56
C GLU A 49 -9.85 -2.34 -4.31
N LYS A 50 -9.93 -2.28 -5.65
CA LYS A 50 -9.05 -1.45 -6.48
C LYS A 50 -9.84 -0.25 -7.01
N VAL A 51 -9.51 0.94 -6.51
CA VAL A 51 -10.11 2.21 -6.92
C VAL A 51 -9.23 2.89 -7.96
N VAL A 52 -9.67 2.93 -9.23
CA VAL A 52 -8.92 3.55 -10.33
C VAL A 52 -9.28 5.03 -10.44
N ILE A 53 -8.32 5.91 -10.18
CA ILE A 53 -8.58 7.36 -10.08
C ILE A 53 -9.02 7.95 -11.43
N GLY A 54 -8.45 7.48 -12.54
CA GLY A 54 -8.78 7.99 -13.88
C GLY A 54 -10.21 7.68 -14.36
N GLU A 55 -10.91 6.75 -13.71
CA GLU A 55 -12.29 6.37 -14.06
C GLU A 55 -13.33 7.14 -13.24
N MET A 56 -12.89 7.87 -12.20
CA MET A 56 -13.76 8.62 -11.31
C MET A 56 -14.07 10.03 -11.84
N LYS A 57 -15.23 10.58 -11.45
CA LYS A 57 -15.55 11.98 -11.73
C LYS A 57 -14.66 12.88 -10.88
N HIS A 58 -14.19 13.98 -11.46
CA HIS A 58 -13.40 14.98 -10.73
C HIS A 58 -14.09 15.52 -9.46
N SER A 59 -15.41 15.62 -9.45
CA SER A 59 -16.19 16.06 -8.26
C SER A 59 -16.05 15.13 -7.05
N ASP A 60 -15.70 13.87 -7.29
CA ASP A 60 -15.64 12.82 -6.28
C ASP A 60 -14.20 12.58 -5.80
N LEU A 61 -13.25 13.33 -6.36
CA LEU A 61 -11.82 13.23 -6.09
C LEU A 61 -11.32 14.45 -5.34
N ARG A 62 -10.48 14.21 -4.33
CA ARG A 62 -9.66 15.28 -3.75
C ARG A 62 -8.49 15.60 -4.70
N GLU A 63 -8.25 16.86 -5.03
CA GLU A 63 -7.19 17.22 -5.99
C GLU A 63 -5.79 16.87 -5.48
N ALA A 64 -5.34 17.51 -4.41
CA ALA A 64 -4.03 17.25 -3.81
C ALA A 64 -4.13 17.11 -2.31
N VAL A 65 -3.57 16.04 -1.75
CA VAL A 65 -3.64 15.74 -0.31
C VAL A 65 -2.24 15.72 0.28
N VAL A 66 -2.03 16.46 1.37
CA VAL A 66 -0.73 16.45 2.07
C VAL A 66 -0.61 15.19 2.93
N VAL A 67 0.53 14.51 2.83
CA VAL A 67 0.89 13.34 3.63
C VAL A 67 2.26 13.56 4.27
N THR A 68 2.44 13.09 5.51
CA THR A 68 3.75 13.08 6.18
C THR A 68 4.53 11.85 5.79
N GLN A 69 5.85 12.00 5.66
CA GLN A 69 6.77 10.90 5.48
C GLN A 69 8.03 11.05 6.33
N GLN A 70 8.54 9.89 6.74
CA GLN A 70 9.87 9.70 7.31
C GLN A 70 10.84 9.26 6.20
N PRO A 71 12.17 9.36 6.40
CA PRO A 71 13.15 9.04 5.37
C PRO A 71 12.97 7.64 4.75
N TRP A 72 12.74 6.63 5.58
CA TRP A 72 12.54 5.25 5.13
C TRP A 72 11.39 5.09 4.13
N PHE A 73 10.28 5.78 4.35
CA PHE A 73 9.14 5.76 3.42
C PHE A 73 9.38 6.62 2.17
N MET A 74 10.24 7.64 2.24
CA MET A 74 10.62 8.43 1.07
C MET A 74 11.47 7.59 0.12
N GLU A 75 12.33 6.70 0.64
CA GLU A 75 13.08 5.75 -0.17
C GLU A 75 12.16 4.78 -0.91
N ILE A 76 11.13 4.27 -0.23
CA ILE A 76 10.10 3.43 -0.85
C ILE A 76 9.38 4.19 -1.96
N LEU A 77 8.96 5.43 -1.66
CA LEU A 77 8.27 6.29 -2.61
C LEU A 77 9.10 6.50 -3.88
N ASP A 78 10.38 6.85 -3.74
CA ASP A 78 11.27 7.15 -4.87
C ASP A 78 11.62 5.92 -5.69
N LYS A 79 11.72 4.74 -5.06
CA LYS A 79 12.13 3.50 -5.73
C LYS A 79 10.96 2.74 -6.35
N TYR A 80 9.79 2.77 -5.70
CA TYR A 80 8.65 1.92 -6.06
C TYR A 80 7.39 2.69 -6.45
N ASN A 81 7.35 4.02 -6.26
CA ASN A 81 6.15 4.84 -6.49
C ASN A 81 4.93 4.34 -5.70
N LEU A 82 5.18 3.90 -4.47
CA LEU A 82 4.15 3.40 -3.56
C LEU A 82 4.02 4.29 -2.33
N TYR A 83 2.80 4.39 -1.81
CA TYR A 83 2.51 5.00 -0.53
C TYR A 83 1.55 4.13 0.29
N PHE A 84 1.88 3.91 1.56
CA PHE A 84 1.06 3.16 2.50
C PHE A 84 0.27 4.10 3.40
N PHE A 85 -1.06 4.04 3.33
CA PHE A 85 -1.94 4.69 4.29
C PHE A 85 -2.16 3.79 5.51
N SER A 86 -2.49 4.42 6.65
CA SER A 86 -2.99 3.68 7.81
C SER A 86 -4.19 2.82 7.43
N PRO A 87 -4.24 1.53 7.81
CA PRO A 87 -5.37 0.65 7.48
C PRO A 87 -6.64 0.95 8.30
N ASN A 88 -6.54 1.80 9.33
CA ASN A 88 -7.62 2.00 10.31
C ASN A 88 -8.80 2.82 9.80
N ARG A 89 -8.61 3.60 8.74
CA ARG A 89 -9.66 4.45 8.17
C ARG A 89 -9.57 4.43 6.65
N ILE A 90 -10.69 4.12 6.00
CA ILE A 90 -10.78 4.09 4.53
C ILE A 90 -10.37 5.45 3.98
N VAL A 91 -9.35 5.46 3.12
CA VAL A 91 -8.85 6.68 2.51
C VAL A 91 -9.78 7.12 1.37
N SER A 92 -10.29 8.35 1.44
CA SER A 92 -11.07 8.92 0.33
C SER A 92 -10.18 9.09 -0.91
N PRO A 93 -10.67 8.84 -2.14
CA PRO A 93 -9.86 8.94 -3.36
C PRO A 93 -9.26 10.34 -3.57
N MET A 94 -8.09 10.40 -4.19
CA MET A 94 -7.44 11.65 -4.58
C MET A 94 -6.70 11.53 -5.90
N MET A 95 -6.48 12.67 -6.56
CA MET A 95 -5.69 12.76 -7.79
C MET A 95 -4.19 12.77 -7.50
N SER A 96 -3.77 13.36 -6.38
CA SER A 96 -2.36 13.50 -6.05
C SER A 96 -2.06 13.57 -4.56
N LEU A 97 -0.81 13.27 -4.24
CA LEU A 97 -0.23 13.38 -2.91
C LEU A 97 0.91 14.41 -2.91
N LEU A 98 0.99 15.17 -1.83
CA LEU A 98 2.06 16.11 -1.52
C LEU A 98 2.84 15.59 -0.31
N PHE A 99 4.10 15.22 -0.51
CA PHE A 99 4.87 14.54 0.52
C PHE A 99 5.66 15.55 1.33
N TYR A 100 5.18 15.76 2.55
CA TYR A 100 5.87 16.49 3.59
C TYR A 100 6.90 15.57 4.27
N GLY A 101 8.18 15.91 4.13
CA GLY A 101 9.26 15.26 4.88
C GLY A 101 9.43 15.87 6.27
N ASP A 102 9.63 15.02 7.28
CA ASP A 102 9.91 15.44 8.65
C ASP A 102 11.33 16.06 8.81
N SER A 103 11.83 16.17 10.04
CA SER A 103 13.15 16.75 10.31
C SER A 103 14.31 15.96 9.74
N ASP A 104 14.11 14.68 9.49
CA ASP A 104 15.17 13.73 9.14
C ASP A 104 15.22 13.50 7.63
N CYS A 105 14.22 14.02 6.90
CA CYS A 105 14.16 14.00 5.45
C CYS A 105 15.04 15.08 4.83
N ASP A 106 15.46 14.85 3.57
CA ASP A 106 16.08 15.87 2.73
C ASP A 106 15.18 16.19 1.53
N PRO A 107 14.72 17.45 1.36
CA PRO A 107 14.89 18.60 2.25
C PRO A 107 13.98 18.56 3.50
N PRO A 108 14.48 18.94 4.68
CA PRO A 108 13.76 18.77 5.94
C PRO A 108 12.60 19.74 6.07
N LYS A 109 11.56 19.30 6.76
CA LYS A 109 10.38 20.11 7.13
C LYS A 109 9.77 20.85 5.93
N SER A 110 9.67 20.16 4.80
CA SER A 110 9.17 20.73 3.55
C SER A 110 8.36 19.73 2.75
N ILE A 111 7.44 20.22 1.93
CA ILE A 111 6.87 19.42 0.85
C ILE A 111 7.87 19.43 -0.30
N SER A 112 8.46 18.28 -0.58
CA SER A 112 9.52 18.14 -1.59
C SER A 112 9.12 17.32 -2.78
N ARG A 113 8.10 16.47 -2.66
CA ARG A 113 7.65 15.60 -3.74
C ARG A 113 6.17 15.77 -4.00
N PHE A 114 5.82 15.66 -5.27
CA PHE A 114 4.47 15.55 -5.77
C PHE A 114 4.30 14.15 -6.37
N GLY A 115 3.21 13.47 -6.06
CA GLY A 115 2.91 12.16 -6.64
C GLY A 115 1.52 12.11 -7.24
N LYS A 116 1.42 11.67 -8.49
CA LYS A 116 0.13 11.49 -9.18
C LYS A 116 -0.40 10.08 -8.89
N VAL A 117 -1.57 9.99 -8.27
CA VAL A 117 -2.18 8.71 -7.89
C VAL A 117 -2.84 8.08 -9.11
N SER A 118 -2.44 6.86 -9.43
CA SER A 118 -3.05 6.02 -10.47
C SER A 118 -4.28 5.29 -9.93
N HIS A 119 -4.08 4.59 -8.82
CA HIS A 119 -5.14 3.82 -8.17
C HIS A 119 -4.79 3.57 -6.70
N ILE A 120 -5.80 3.15 -5.95
CA ILE A 120 -5.67 2.81 -4.53
C ILE A 120 -6.22 1.41 -4.31
N TYR A 121 -5.41 0.54 -3.71
CA TYR A 121 -5.88 -0.72 -3.15
C TYR A 121 -6.33 -0.51 -1.71
N ARG A 122 -7.52 -0.99 -1.35
CA ARG A 122 -8.06 -0.95 0.02
C ARG A 122 -8.38 -2.35 0.50
N TYR A 123 -8.48 -2.50 1.82
CA TYR A 123 -8.78 -3.78 2.48
C TYR A 123 -7.80 -4.89 2.09
N VAL A 124 -6.56 -4.52 1.77
CA VAL A 124 -5.50 -5.45 1.41
C VAL A 124 -5.05 -6.16 2.68
N THR A 125 -5.03 -7.49 2.66
CA THR A 125 -4.38 -8.29 3.71
C THR A 125 -2.97 -8.66 3.29
N ARG A 126 -2.20 -9.24 4.22
CA ARG A 126 -0.85 -9.72 3.91
C ARG A 126 -0.84 -10.74 2.77
N GLU A 127 -1.81 -11.66 2.75
CA GLU A 127 -1.91 -12.71 1.73
C GLU A 127 -2.18 -12.14 0.32
N ASP A 128 -2.75 -10.92 0.26
CA ASP A 128 -3.08 -10.25 -0.98
C ASP A 128 -1.87 -9.61 -1.67
N LEU A 129 -0.83 -9.29 -0.92
CA LEU A 129 0.34 -8.57 -1.42
C LEU A 129 1.01 -9.28 -2.60
N ASP A 130 1.11 -10.61 -2.54
CA ASP A 130 1.69 -11.42 -3.62
C ASP A 130 0.88 -11.37 -4.93
N SER A 131 -0.40 -10.97 -4.87
CA SER A 131 -1.23 -10.78 -6.08
C SER A 131 -1.18 -9.38 -6.66
N ILE A 132 -0.60 -8.40 -5.94
CA ILE A 132 -0.48 -7.02 -6.40
C ILE A 132 0.81 -6.88 -7.23
N PRO A 133 0.73 -6.62 -8.55
CA PRO A 133 1.92 -6.53 -9.40
C PRO A 133 2.90 -5.46 -8.93
N GLU A 134 2.40 -4.33 -8.46
CA GLU A 134 3.23 -3.21 -8.00
C GLU A 134 3.99 -3.52 -6.70
N MET A 135 3.54 -4.52 -5.92
CA MET A 135 4.21 -4.96 -4.70
C MET A 135 5.37 -5.91 -4.96
N GLN A 136 5.44 -6.56 -6.12
CA GLN A 136 6.46 -7.59 -6.39
C GLN A 136 7.89 -7.07 -6.25
N GLY A 137 8.15 -5.82 -6.63
CA GLY A 137 9.48 -5.22 -6.48
C GLY A 137 9.88 -5.07 -5.02
N ILE A 138 9.01 -4.47 -4.21
CA ILE A 138 9.33 -4.15 -2.81
C ILE A 138 9.33 -5.37 -1.89
N LEU A 139 8.51 -6.40 -2.20
CA LEU A 139 8.49 -7.66 -1.45
C LEU A 139 9.74 -8.51 -1.66
N ASN A 140 10.50 -8.27 -2.74
CA ASN A 140 11.78 -8.92 -3.00
C ASN A 140 12.98 -8.09 -2.53
N ASP A 141 12.75 -6.92 -1.95
CA ASP A 141 13.81 -6.04 -1.45
C ASP A 141 14.06 -6.31 0.04
N PRO A 142 15.23 -6.89 0.42
CA PRO A 142 15.53 -7.21 1.81
C PRO A 142 15.51 -5.99 2.74
N GLN A 143 15.66 -4.78 2.21
CA GLN A 143 15.61 -3.55 3.00
C GLN A 143 14.20 -3.24 3.51
N PHE A 144 13.15 -3.67 2.79
CA PHE A 144 11.77 -3.27 3.06
C PHE A 144 10.83 -4.45 3.32
N ALA A 145 11.09 -5.60 2.71
CA ALA A 145 10.16 -6.72 2.67
C ALA A 145 9.76 -7.22 4.05
N ASP A 146 10.72 -7.47 4.94
CA ASP A 146 10.46 -8.01 6.28
C ASP A 146 9.55 -7.10 7.11
N GLU A 147 9.80 -5.79 7.07
CA GLU A 147 8.99 -4.80 7.77
C GLU A 147 7.58 -4.74 7.19
N ILE A 148 7.45 -4.63 5.86
CA ILE A 148 6.14 -4.56 5.19
C ILE A 148 5.32 -5.81 5.46
N LEU A 149 5.92 -7.00 5.35
CA LEU A 149 5.26 -8.28 5.58
C LEU A 149 4.89 -8.49 7.06
N SER A 150 5.49 -7.75 7.98
CA SER A 150 5.13 -7.79 9.40
C SER A 150 3.79 -7.14 9.69
N TRP A 151 3.30 -6.27 8.80
CA TRP A 151 2.00 -5.61 8.94
C TRP A 151 0.85 -6.57 8.62
N ASP A 152 -0.34 -6.31 9.18
CA ASP A 152 -1.51 -7.20 9.02
C ASP A 152 -2.43 -6.74 7.87
N LYS A 153 -2.59 -5.43 7.71
CA LYS A 153 -3.54 -4.80 6.79
C LYS A 153 -2.96 -3.56 6.14
N TYR A 154 -3.37 -3.30 4.90
CA TYR A 154 -2.81 -2.24 4.08
C TYR A 154 -3.89 -1.46 3.35
N GLN A 155 -3.56 -0.19 3.11
CA GLN A 155 -4.18 0.63 2.07
C GLN A 155 -3.05 1.25 1.27
N ILE A 156 -3.00 0.97 -0.03
CA ILE A 156 -1.81 1.22 -0.85
C ILE A 156 -2.23 2.15 -1.99
N ALA A 157 -1.62 3.34 -2.06
CA ALA A 157 -1.68 4.16 -3.26
C ALA A 157 -0.52 3.80 -4.19
N VAL A 158 -0.87 3.50 -5.44
CA VAL A 158 0.08 3.36 -6.54
C VAL A 158 0.13 4.67 -7.29
N LEU A 159 1.34 5.19 -7.47
CA LEU A 159 1.58 6.47 -8.12
C LEU A 159 2.06 6.22 -9.55
N SER A 160 1.46 6.89 -10.53
CA SER A 160 1.92 6.83 -11.91
C SER A 160 3.20 7.63 -12.13
N GLU A 161 3.43 8.63 -11.28
CA GLU A 161 4.56 9.54 -11.35
C GLU A 161 4.85 10.10 -9.95
N VAL A 162 6.13 10.20 -9.62
CA VAL A 162 6.64 10.95 -8.47
C VAL A 162 7.65 11.96 -8.98
N THR A 163 7.42 13.23 -8.67
CA THR A 163 8.24 14.35 -9.14
C THR A 163 8.84 15.07 -7.94
N LEU A 164 10.16 15.26 -7.96
CA LEU A 164 10.82 16.16 -7.01
C LEU A 164 10.53 17.61 -7.41
N LEU A 165 10.06 18.40 -6.46
CA LEU A 165 9.81 19.82 -6.67
C LEU A 165 11.14 20.57 -6.76
N GLN A 166 11.32 21.35 -7.82
CA GLN A 166 12.49 22.22 -7.98
C GLN A 166 12.64 23.21 -6.81
N ASN A 167 11.50 23.70 -6.30
CA ASN A 167 11.44 24.57 -5.14
C ASN A 167 10.55 23.87 -4.09
N PRO A 168 11.15 23.16 -3.12
CA PRO A 168 10.42 22.56 -2.01
C PRO A 168 9.63 23.63 -1.24
N ILE A 169 8.42 23.32 -0.82
CA ILE A 169 7.53 24.24 -0.10
C ILE A 169 7.80 24.09 1.40
N PRO A 170 8.44 25.07 2.07
CA PRO A 170 8.78 24.96 3.48
C PRO A 170 7.53 25.05 4.39
N LEU A 171 7.60 24.38 5.54
CA LEU A 171 6.68 24.63 6.63
C LEU A 171 6.96 25.96 7.33
N THR A 172 5.89 26.65 7.73
CA THR A 172 5.96 27.74 8.70
C THR A 172 6.06 27.21 10.13
N GLU A 173 6.57 28.04 11.04
CA GLU A 173 6.84 27.65 12.44
C GLU A 173 5.65 26.99 13.15
N GLU A 174 4.42 27.43 12.84
CA GLU A 174 3.19 26.88 13.39
C GLU A 174 3.03 25.37 13.14
N TYR A 175 3.47 24.88 11.98
CA TYR A 175 3.32 23.47 11.61
C TYR A 175 4.57 22.64 11.91
N LYS A 176 5.74 23.25 12.12
CA LYS A 176 7.00 22.52 12.33
C LYS A 176 6.95 21.56 13.51
N ASN A 177 6.24 21.92 14.58
CA ASN A 177 6.09 21.10 15.79
C ASN A 177 4.77 20.30 15.81
N HIS A 178 3.89 20.54 14.84
CA HIS A 178 2.56 19.92 14.76
C HIS A 178 2.23 19.44 13.34
N PRO A 179 3.07 18.57 12.73
CA PRO A 179 2.87 18.12 11.35
C PRO A 179 1.53 17.40 11.15
N ARG A 180 0.96 16.82 12.21
CA ARG A 180 -0.38 16.20 12.16
C ARG A 180 -1.50 17.16 11.74
N ILE A 181 -1.31 18.48 11.92
CA ILE A 181 -2.32 19.49 11.55
C ILE A 181 -2.46 19.61 10.02
N ILE A 182 -1.39 19.36 9.27
CA ILE A 182 -1.40 19.48 7.81
C ILE A 182 -1.69 18.16 7.10
N VAL A 183 -1.46 17.02 7.74
CA VAL A 183 -1.74 15.71 7.17
C VAL A 183 -3.22 15.60 6.83
N ASN A 184 -3.49 15.03 5.65
CA ASN A 184 -4.83 14.81 5.12
C ASN A 184 -5.61 16.10 4.76
N ARG A 185 -4.99 17.30 4.89
CA ARG A 185 -5.56 18.52 4.32
C ARG A 185 -5.51 18.46 2.80
N THR A 186 -6.55 19.01 2.18
CA THR A 186 -6.69 19.04 0.72
C THR A 186 -6.38 20.45 0.19
N THR A 187 -5.73 20.52 -0.95
CA THR A 187 -5.44 21.73 -1.72
C THR A 187 -5.71 21.49 -3.20
N THR A 188 -5.53 22.52 -4.03
CA THR A 188 -5.72 22.47 -5.48
C THR A 188 -4.40 22.57 -6.23
N PHE A 189 -4.39 22.12 -7.49
CA PHE A 189 -3.21 22.26 -8.36
C PHE A 189 -2.81 23.72 -8.58
N ALA A 190 -3.79 24.61 -8.70
CA ALA A 190 -3.53 26.05 -8.87
C ALA A 190 -2.77 26.63 -7.67
N LYS A 191 -3.17 26.28 -6.44
CA LYS A 191 -2.48 26.72 -5.23
C LYS A 191 -1.07 26.13 -5.16
N LEU A 192 -0.92 24.84 -5.44
CA LEU A 192 0.39 24.16 -5.47
C LEU A 192 1.41 24.86 -6.36
N LEU A 193 1.03 25.24 -7.58
CA LEU A 193 1.93 25.88 -8.54
C LEU A 193 2.42 27.27 -8.10
N SER A 194 1.64 27.96 -7.27
CA SER A 194 1.95 29.31 -6.79
C SER A 194 2.54 29.37 -5.38
N ALA A 195 2.48 28.26 -4.64
CA ALA A 195 2.80 28.23 -3.23
C ALA A 195 4.30 28.42 -2.97
N LYS A 196 4.63 29.33 -2.04
CA LYS A 196 5.99 29.59 -1.57
C LYS A 196 6.21 29.08 -0.15
N LYS A 197 5.12 28.87 0.58
CA LYS A 197 5.09 28.29 1.93
C LYS A 197 3.81 27.48 2.12
N ILE A 198 3.79 26.63 3.12
CA ILE A 198 2.66 25.72 3.38
C ILE A 198 1.31 26.43 3.55
N ASP A 199 1.29 27.64 4.11
CA ASP A 199 0.07 28.44 4.28
C ASP A 199 -0.65 28.72 2.94
N ASP A 200 0.12 28.93 1.88
CA ASP A 200 -0.40 29.30 0.56
C ASP A 200 -1.20 28.15 -0.08
N LEU A 201 -0.98 26.91 0.39
CA LEU A 201 -1.78 25.76 -0.04
C LEU A 201 -3.18 25.77 0.56
N PHE A 202 -3.38 26.46 1.67
CA PHE A 202 -4.60 26.31 2.46
C PHE A 202 -5.43 27.58 2.61
N ASN A 203 -4.82 28.75 2.37
CA ASN A 203 -5.49 30.05 2.36
C ASN A 203 -6.03 30.39 0.97
#